data_AF-A0A370C849-F1
#
_entry.id   AF-A0A370C849-F1
#
_cell.length_a   1.000
_cell.length_b   1.000
_cell.length_c   1.000
_cell.angle_alpha   90.00
_cell.angle_beta   90.00
_cell.angle_gamma   90.00
#
_symmetry.space_group_name_H-M   'P 1'
#
loop_
_entity.id
_entity.type
_entity.pdbx_description
1 polymer ?
#
loop_
_entity_poly.entity_id
_entity_poly.type
_entity_poly.pdbx_seq_one_letter_code
_entity_poly.pdbx_strand_id
1 'polypeptide(L)'
;MGIPRPREHWGDAPQTNTTKPSPFLKLPLELRLMIYEYALVVPNEFTDRPMIVINDRGNVFTARGRYRALSMCPSWVGENGRVRNLLSVNRQIHDEVEDFVYSQNTLFFLNSFNLDRLGTFLDTISATARKRIRSVGFEIFFFVHSQTGVPKRTLKEYKAAARMLMEKLPNWTSTMFYLDPRFYFPSAAVGNLESSARGIWYLATIFGALHKDLHFFPLPSMHRHVMDDAKKSLQAETRASQTKLAIA
;
A
#
# COMPACT_ATOMS: atom_id res chain seq x y z
N MET A 1 55.48 -56.51 -7.67
CA MET A 1 54.07 -56.18 -7.40
C MET A 1 54.04 -54.85 -6.65
N GLY A 2 53.72 -53.75 -7.34
CA GLY A 2 53.63 -52.41 -6.74
C GLY A 2 52.18 -51.97 -6.66
N ILE A 3 51.64 -51.84 -5.45
CA ILE A 3 50.29 -51.36 -5.18
C ILE A 3 50.26 -49.84 -5.43
N PRO A 4 49.36 -49.28 -6.25
CA PRO A 4 49.24 -47.84 -6.39
C PRO A 4 48.47 -47.26 -5.20
N ARG A 5 49.01 -46.21 -4.58
CA ARG A 5 48.29 -45.45 -3.53
C ARG A 5 47.20 -44.57 -4.17
N PRO A 6 46.06 -44.36 -3.50
CA PRO A 6 45.04 -43.44 -3.99
C PRO A 6 45.55 -41.99 -3.89
N ARG A 7 45.29 -41.18 -4.92
CA ARG A 7 45.47 -39.72 -4.86
C ARG A 7 44.40 -39.14 -3.96
N GLU A 8 44.79 -38.56 -2.83
CA GLU A 8 43.92 -37.70 -2.03
C GLU A 8 43.62 -36.42 -2.82
N HIS A 9 42.36 -36.27 -3.23
CA HIS A 9 41.84 -35.06 -3.85
C HIS A 9 41.56 -34.05 -2.73
N TRP A 10 42.53 -33.17 -2.46
CA TRP A 10 42.31 -31.98 -1.65
C TRP A 10 41.62 -30.94 -2.52
N GLY A 11 40.30 -30.84 -2.40
CA GLY A 11 39.55 -29.84 -3.16
C GLY A 11 38.07 -30.11 -3.09
N ASP A 12 37.44 -29.64 -1.99
CA ASP A 12 36.14 -28.97 -2.01
C ASP A 12 35.76 -28.71 -0.55
N ALA A 13 36.35 -27.67 0.03
CA ALA A 13 35.73 -27.02 1.17
C ALA A 13 34.37 -26.49 0.68
N PRO A 14 33.25 -26.80 1.36
CA PRO A 14 31.97 -26.23 0.98
C PRO A 14 32.12 -24.72 1.01
N GLN A 15 31.90 -24.08 -0.14
CA GLN A 15 31.81 -22.63 -0.24
C GLN A 15 30.83 -22.19 0.84
N THR A 16 31.36 -21.58 1.89
CA THR A 16 30.56 -20.92 2.89
C THR A 16 29.80 -19.86 2.12
N ASN A 17 28.51 -20.13 1.89
CA ASN A 17 27.55 -19.10 1.53
C ASN A 17 27.71 -18.07 2.64
N THR A 18 28.49 -17.03 2.39
CA THR A 18 28.56 -15.85 3.24
C THR A 18 27.19 -15.24 3.13
N THR A 19 26.28 -15.71 3.98
CA THR A 19 24.99 -15.11 4.24
C THR A 19 25.31 -13.69 4.61
N LYS A 20 25.11 -12.77 3.66
CA LYS A 20 25.29 -11.35 3.92
C LYS A 20 24.51 -11.07 5.21
N PRO A 21 25.17 -10.59 6.28
CA PRO A 21 24.49 -10.35 7.53
C PRO A 21 23.31 -9.44 7.21
N SER A 22 22.12 -9.87 7.61
CA SER A 22 20.91 -9.07 7.43
C SER A 22 21.20 -7.68 8.00
N PRO A 23 20.86 -6.58 7.30
CA PRO A 23 21.08 -5.22 7.81
C PRO A 23 20.42 -5.03 9.19
N PHE A 24 19.40 -5.83 9.50
CA PHE A 24 18.76 -5.93 10.81
C PHE A 24 19.65 -6.45 11.95
N LEU A 25 20.87 -6.92 11.70
CA LEU A 25 21.79 -7.37 12.75
C LEU A 25 22.63 -6.24 13.36
N LYS A 26 22.51 -4.98 12.87
CA LYS A 26 23.31 -3.85 13.36
C LYS A 26 22.66 -3.01 14.45
N LEU A 27 21.34 -3.07 14.61
CA LEU A 27 20.66 -2.37 15.70
C LEU A 27 20.81 -3.14 17.03
N PRO A 28 21.00 -2.42 18.16
CA PRO A 28 20.79 -2.97 19.50
C PRO A 28 19.48 -3.74 19.60
N LEU A 29 19.46 -4.84 20.35
CA LEU A 29 18.31 -5.72 20.49
C LEU A 29 17.07 -4.95 20.96
N GLU A 30 17.25 -4.02 21.89
CA GLU A 30 16.21 -3.19 22.45
C GLU A 30 15.51 -2.37 21.36
N LEU A 31 16.29 -1.72 20.48
CA LEU A 31 15.73 -0.95 19.37
C LEU A 31 14.99 -1.84 18.38
N ARG A 32 15.50 -3.05 18.10
CA ARG A 32 14.82 -4.00 17.22
C ARG A 32 13.47 -4.43 17.78
N LEU A 33 13.43 -4.80 19.05
CA LEU A 33 12.20 -5.20 19.72
C LEU A 33 11.18 -4.05 19.75
N MET A 34 11.63 -2.83 20.05
CA MET A 34 10.78 -1.63 19.98
C MET A 34 10.22 -1.41 18.58
N ILE A 35 11.03 -1.60 17.53
CA ILE A 35 10.59 -1.45 16.14
C ILE A 35 9.61 -2.57 15.75
N TYR A 36 9.84 -3.82 16.16
CA TYR A 36 8.92 -4.92 15.89
C TYR A 36 7.59 -4.76 16.59
N GLU A 37 7.62 -4.43 17.89
CA GLU A 37 6.43 -4.11 18.66
C GLU A 37 5.67 -2.97 17.96
N TYR A 38 6.36 -1.91 17.55
CA TYR A 38 5.71 -0.79 16.90
C TYR A 38 5.19 -1.11 15.48
N ALA A 39 5.93 -1.85 14.66
CA ALA A 39 5.54 -2.18 13.28
C ALA A 39 4.43 -3.24 13.20
N LEU A 40 4.26 -4.05 14.25
CA LEU A 40 3.26 -5.12 14.31
C LEU A 40 2.04 -4.76 15.16
N VAL A 41 2.16 -3.81 16.09
CA VAL A 41 1.14 -3.56 17.13
C VAL A 41 0.44 -2.21 16.98
N VAL A 42 0.75 -1.36 15.99
CA VAL A 42 -0.01 -0.11 15.84
C VAL A 42 -1.46 -0.41 15.44
N PRO A 43 -2.44 -0.16 16.33
CA PRO A 43 -3.83 -0.39 16.02
C PRO A 43 -4.30 0.65 15.00
N ASN A 44 -5.24 0.26 14.16
CA ASN A 44 -5.96 1.16 13.28
C ASN A 44 -7.46 0.84 13.35
N GLU A 45 -8.29 1.83 13.02
CA GLU A 45 -9.75 1.73 13.11
C GLU A 45 -10.39 1.06 11.88
N PHE A 46 -9.61 0.66 10.88
CA PHE A 46 -10.11 0.22 9.58
C PHE A 46 -10.14 -1.31 9.47
N THR A 47 -9.04 -1.98 9.80
CA THR A 47 -8.91 -3.45 9.70
C THR A 47 -7.85 -3.99 10.66
N ASP A 48 -7.85 -5.30 10.89
CA ASP A 48 -6.80 -5.99 11.67
C ASP A 48 -5.43 -6.04 10.97
N ARG A 49 -5.33 -5.58 9.70
CA ARG A 49 -4.06 -5.54 8.96
C ARG A 49 -3.23 -4.33 9.38
N PRO A 50 -1.90 -4.45 9.47
CA PRO A 50 -1.02 -3.34 9.79
C PRO A 50 -0.99 -2.30 8.65
N MET A 51 -1.07 -1.02 9.02
CA MET A 51 -1.14 0.09 8.07
C MET A 51 -0.24 1.27 8.46
N ILE A 52 0.34 1.88 7.43
CA ILE A 52 0.85 3.25 7.50
C ILE A 52 -0.27 4.14 6.97
N VAL A 53 -1.10 4.65 7.88
CA VAL A 53 -2.18 5.59 7.56
C VAL A 53 -1.56 6.92 7.13
N ILE A 54 -2.13 7.61 6.15
CA ILE A 54 -1.61 8.86 5.62
C ILE A 54 -2.75 9.85 5.53
N ASN A 55 -2.56 11.02 6.13
CA ASN A 55 -3.45 12.15 6.01
C ASN A 55 -2.67 13.42 5.66
N ASP A 56 -3.37 14.48 5.27
CA ASP A 56 -2.81 15.81 5.05
C ASP A 56 -3.40 16.89 5.98
N ARG A 57 -4.29 16.48 6.90
CA ARG A 57 -4.90 17.36 7.91
C ARG A 57 -3.91 17.61 9.05
N GLY A 58 -3.68 18.88 9.38
CA GLY A 58 -2.81 19.32 10.47
C GLY A 58 -1.34 19.50 10.07
N ASN A 59 -0.75 18.55 9.32
CA ASN A 59 0.59 18.66 8.74
C ASN A 59 0.48 18.86 7.23
N VAL A 60 0.29 20.10 6.78
CA VAL A 60 0.20 20.42 5.35
C VAL A 60 1.45 19.87 4.66
N PHE A 61 1.24 18.95 3.70
CA PHE A 61 2.34 18.36 2.94
C PHE A 61 3.24 19.44 2.36
N THR A 62 4.55 19.34 2.65
CA THR A 62 5.60 20.11 1.98
C THR A 62 6.61 19.13 1.39
N ALA A 63 7.06 19.35 0.15
CA ALA A 63 8.01 18.47 -0.54
C ALA A 63 9.41 18.40 0.10
N ARG A 64 9.62 19.07 1.24
CA ARG A 64 10.88 19.14 1.95
C ARG A 64 10.95 17.99 2.97
N GLY A 65 11.91 17.08 2.77
CA GLY A 65 12.24 16.01 3.71
C GLY A 65 11.94 14.61 3.17
N ARG A 66 12.84 13.66 3.45
CA ARG A 66 12.65 12.22 3.21
C ARG A 66 11.87 11.60 4.36
N TYR A 67 11.30 10.40 4.16
CA TYR A 67 10.69 9.58 5.22
C TYR A 67 9.33 10.09 5.74
N ARG A 68 8.57 10.78 4.90
CA ARG A 68 7.34 11.47 5.32
C ARG A 68 6.16 10.55 5.65
N ALA A 69 6.08 9.35 5.09
CA ALA A 69 4.94 8.45 5.32
C ALA A 69 4.72 8.20 6.83
N LEU A 70 5.79 7.94 7.59
CA LEU A 70 5.72 7.72 9.04
C LEU A 70 5.40 9.02 9.81
N SER A 71 5.85 10.17 9.28
CA SER A 71 5.55 11.47 9.88
C SER A 71 4.10 11.92 9.64
N MET A 72 3.43 11.40 8.62
CA MET A 72 2.07 11.76 8.21
C MET A 72 1.01 10.77 8.72
N CYS A 73 1.41 9.78 9.53
CA CYS A 73 0.49 8.80 10.09
C CYS A 73 -0.15 9.27 11.39
N PRO A 74 -1.48 9.51 11.43
CA PRO A 74 -2.16 10.01 12.62
C PRO A 74 -2.18 9.00 13.78
N SER A 75 -2.37 7.70 13.51
CA SER A 75 -2.33 6.66 14.56
C SER A 75 -0.94 6.45 15.16
N TRP A 76 0.09 7.02 14.52
CA TRP A 76 1.46 7.02 15.02
C TRP A 76 1.75 8.23 15.92
N VAL A 77 0.72 9.02 16.26
CA VAL A 77 0.77 10.12 17.23
C VAL A 77 0.09 9.66 18.53
N GLY A 78 0.87 9.17 19.49
CA GLY A 78 0.41 8.65 20.79
C GLY A 78 1.58 8.35 21.73
N GLU A 79 1.35 7.68 22.88
CA GLU A 79 2.32 7.45 23.98
C GLU A 79 3.69 6.89 23.55
N ASN A 80 3.79 6.26 22.37
CA ASN A 80 5.03 5.76 21.77
C ASN A 80 5.65 6.65 20.67
N GLY A 81 5.39 7.96 20.70
CA GLY A 81 5.95 8.96 19.77
C GLY A 81 7.49 9.01 19.71
N ARG A 82 8.18 8.37 20.65
CA ARG A 82 9.64 8.16 20.62
C ARG A 82 10.10 7.33 19.43
N VAL A 83 9.40 6.25 19.07
CA VAL A 83 9.78 5.40 17.92
C VAL A 83 9.54 6.15 16.61
N ARG A 84 8.41 6.86 16.49
CA ARG A 84 8.15 7.76 15.35
C ARG A 84 9.23 8.84 15.23
N ASN A 85 9.56 9.52 16.33
CA ASN A 85 10.63 10.51 16.33
C ASN A 85 11.94 9.87 15.89
N LEU A 86 12.33 8.73 16.47
CA LEU A 86 13.54 8.00 16.12
C LEU A 86 13.60 7.61 14.64
N LEU A 87 12.53 7.04 14.09
CA LEU A 87 12.42 6.66 12.68
C LEU A 87 12.35 7.88 11.74
N SER A 88 11.82 9.00 12.19
CA SER A 88 11.71 10.22 11.39
C SER A 88 12.98 11.07 11.39
N VAL A 89 13.78 11.02 12.46
CA VAL A 89 14.98 11.85 12.64
C VAL A 89 16.28 11.09 12.40
N ASN A 90 16.33 9.79 12.73
CA ASN A 90 17.54 8.99 12.58
C ASN A 90 17.51 8.21 11.26
N ARG A 91 18.21 8.76 10.27
CA ARG A 91 18.32 8.19 8.93
C ARG A 91 18.86 6.76 8.93
N GLN A 92 19.86 6.46 9.74
CA GLN A 92 20.47 5.13 9.78
C GLN A 92 19.44 4.10 10.24
N ILE A 93 18.71 4.40 11.32
CA ILE A 93 17.69 3.50 11.85
C ILE A 93 16.55 3.34 10.82
N HIS A 94 16.12 4.42 10.17
CA HIS A 94 15.12 4.33 9.11
C HIS A 94 15.60 3.43 7.95
N ASP A 95 16.79 3.68 7.41
CA ASP A 95 17.35 2.93 6.29
C ASP A 95 17.51 1.43 6.64
N GLU A 96 17.75 1.09 7.91
CA GLU A 96 17.85 -0.31 8.37
C GLU A 96 16.49 -1.01 8.48
N VAL A 97 15.43 -0.29 8.84
CA VAL A 97 14.10 -0.89 9.10
C VAL A 97 13.11 -0.72 7.96
N GLU A 98 13.37 0.16 7.00
CA GLU A 98 12.43 0.51 5.94
C GLU A 98 11.98 -0.72 5.14
N ASP A 99 12.86 -1.70 4.94
CA ASP A 99 12.49 -2.93 4.25
C ASP A 99 11.35 -3.65 4.97
N PHE A 100 11.47 -3.81 6.28
CA PHE A 100 10.46 -4.48 7.10
C PHE A 100 9.18 -3.66 7.20
N VAL A 101 9.29 -2.37 7.53
CA VAL A 101 8.12 -1.49 7.73
C VAL A 101 7.25 -1.44 6.48
N TYR A 102 7.84 -1.19 5.31
CA TYR A 102 7.06 -1.03 4.07
C TYR A 102 6.67 -2.35 3.40
N SER A 103 7.32 -3.48 3.72
CA SER A 103 6.90 -4.80 3.22
C SER A 103 5.73 -5.40 3.97
N GLN A 104 5.60 -5.12 5.27
CA GLN A 104 4.54 -5.65 6.12
C GLN A 104 3.27 -4.79 6.13
N ASN A 105 3.40 -3.48 5.92
CA ASN A 105 2.29 -2.54 6.07
C ASN A 105 1.61 -2.20 4.74
N THR A 106 0.29 -1.97 4.81
CA THR A 106 -0.44 -1.30 3.73
C THR A 106 -0.22 0.20 3.80
N LEU A 107 0.15 0.82 2.68
CA LEU A 107 0.21 2.27 2.57
C LEU A 107 -1.19 2.83 2.36
N PHE A 108 -1.81 3.39 3.40
CA PHE A 108 -3.25 3.67 3.43
C PHE A 108 -3.56 5.17 3.42
N PHE A 109 -4.23 5.66 2.38
CA PHE A 109 -4.55 7.08 2.20
C PHE A 109 -5.98 7.40 2.67
N LEU A 110 -6.09 8.18 3.75
CA LEU A 110 -7.39 8.69 4.23
C LEU A 110 -8.02 9.59 3.18
N ASN A 111 -9.35 9.71 3.17
CA ASN A 111 -10.10 10.53 2.22
C ASN A 111 -9.66 12.00 2.27
N SER A 112 -9.19 12.44 3.44
CA SER A 112 -8.60 13.76 3.63
C SER A 112 -7.40 14.06 2.72
N PHE A 113 -6.54 13.07 2.46
CA PHE A 113 -5.30 13.28 1.69
C PHE A 113 -5.57 13.76 0.27
N ASN A 114 -4.96 14.88 -0.14
CA ASN A 114 -5.06 15.36 -1.52
C ASN A 114 -4.28 14.46 -2.50
N LEU A 115 -5.00 13.74 -3.37
CA LEU A 115 -4.43 12.81 -4.35
C LEU A 115 -3.58 13.49 -5.43
N ASP A 116 -3.76 14.78 -5.71
CA ASP A 116 -2.89 15.52 -6.64
C ASP A 116 -1.45 15.59 -6.13
N ARG A 117 -1.25 15.46 -4.82
CA ARG A 117 0.07 15.46 -4.17
C ARG A 117 0.68 14.08 -4.06
N LEU A 118 -0.01 13.03 -4.53
CA LEU A 118 0.43 11.65 -4.38
C LEU A 118 1.81 11.42 -4.98
N GLY A 119 2.07 11.93 -6.19
CA GLY A 119 3.38 11.79 -6.85
C GLY A 119 4.50 12.40 -6.01
N THR A 120 4.34 13.68 -5.65
CA THR A 120 5.32 14.40 -4.81
C THR A 120 5.50 13.73 -3.45
N PHE A 121 4.44 13.19 -2.86
CA PHE A 121 4.52 12.42 -1.63
C PHE A 121 5.35 11.15 -1.81
N LEU A 122 5.10 10.35 -2.85
CA LEU A 122 5.86 9.14 -3.13
C LEU A 122 7.34 9.45 -3.40
N ASP A 123 7.66 10.61 -3.97
CA ASP A 123 9.04 11.06 -4.18
C ASP A 123 9.79 11.36 -2.85
N THR A 124 9.07 11.56 -1.74
CA THR A 124 9.67 11.66 -0.40
C THR A 124 10.01 10.30 0.23
N ILE A 125 9.48 9.21 -0.33
CA ILE A 125 9.76 7.85 0.11
C ILE A 125 11.03 7.35 -0.60
N SER A 126 11.93 6.70 0.16
CA SER A 126 13.18 6.17 -0.39
C SER A 126 12.91 5.19 -1.54
N ALA A 127 13.85 5.08 -2.48
CA ALA A 127 13.72 4.14 -3.60
C ALA A 127 13.60 2.68 -3.11
N THR A 128 14.30 2.33 -2.03
CA THR A 128 14.20 1.01 -1.39
C THR A 128 12.80 0.80 -0.84
N ALA A 129 12.25 1.70 -0.03
CA ALA A 129 10.91 1.59 0.53
C ALA A 129 9.85 1.48 -0.58
N ARG A 130 9.95 2.28 -1.65
CA ARG A 130 9.05 2.17 -2.82
C ARG A 130 9.10 0.80 -3.49
N LYS A 131 10.28 0.15 -3.54
CA LYS A 131 10.42 -1.23 -4.02
C LYS A 131 9.84 -2.27 -3.06
N ARG A 132 9.55 -1.93 -1.80
CA ARG A 132 9.04 -2.86 -0.78
C ARG A 132 7.54 -2.75 -0.52
N ILE A 133 6.93 -1.62 -0.86
CA ILE A 133 5.47 -1.49 -0.83
C ILE A 133 4.82 -2.53 -1.77
N ARG A 134 3.94 -3.36 -1.21
CA ARG A 134 3.14 -4.37 -1.94
C ARG A 134 1.65 -4.03 -1.95
N SER A 135 1.18 -3.36 -0.90
CA SER A 135 -0.23 -3.09 -0.66
C SER A 135 -0.46 -1.59 -0.50
N VAL A 136 -1.45 -1.07 -1.20
CA VAL A 136 -1.93 0.30 -1.09
C VAL A 136 -3.40 0.27 -0.71
N GLY A 137 -3.87 1.24 0.06
CA GLY A 137 -5.30 1.37 0.29
C GLY A 137 -5.81 2.80 0.35
N PHE A 138 -7.12 2.91 0.22
CA PHE A 138 -7.85 4.17 0.19
C PHE A 138 -9.08 4.10 1.07
N GLU A 139 -9.30 5.14 1.84
CA GLU A 139 -10.62 5.42 2.42
C GLU A 139 -11.50 6.06 1.35
N ILE A 140 -12.70 5.49 1.17
CA ILE A 140 -13.64 5.81 0.10
C ILE A 140 -14.91 6.43 0.67
N PHE A 141 -15.14 7.69 0.32
CA PHE A 141 -16.40 8.38 0.58
C PHE A 141 -17.13 8.63 -0.75
N PHE A 142 -18.28 7.99 -0.97
CA PHE A 142 -19.10 8.24 -2.17
C PHE A 142 -20.05 9.42 -1.98
N PHE A 143 -20.58 9.62 -0.77
CA PHE A 143 -21.62 10.60 -0.48
C PHE A 143 -21.24 11.52 0.67
N VAL A 144 -20.52 12.62 0.36
CA VAL A 144 -20.04 13.60 1.36
C VAL A 144 -20.99 14.81 1.57
N HIS A 145 -22.12 14.82 0.88
CA HIS A 145 -22.98 16.00 0.68
C HIS A 145 -23.65 16.54 1.97
N SER A 146 -23.56 15.81 3.08
CA SER A 146 -24.12 16.21 4.38
C SER A 146 -23.10 16.83 5.34
N GLN A 147 -21.81 16.89 4.98
CA GLN A 147 -20.76 17.35 5.90
C GLN A 147 -19.83 18.40 5.28
N THR A 148 -19.94 19.63 5.78
CA THR A 148 -19.06 20.74 5.42
C THR A 148 -17.60 20.41 5.74
N GLY A 149 -16.70 20.64 4.78
CA GLY A 149 -15.25 20.43 4.95
C GLY A 149 -14.76 19.00 4.73
N VAL A 150 -15.63 18.06 4.34
CA VAL A 150 -15.21 16.72 3.90
C VAL A 150 -14.90 16.75 2.40
N PRO A 151 -13.66 16.43 1.97
CA PRO A 151 -13.30 16.49 0.57
C PRO A 151 -14.05 15.40 -0.23
N LYS A 152 -14.58 15.79 -1.39
CA LYS A 152 -15.18 14.85 -2.36
C LYS A 152 -14.13 14.45 -3.37
N ARG A 153 -13.69 13.19 -3.35
CA ARG A 153 -12.85 12.63 -4.41
C ARG A 153 -13.69 12.17 -5.57
N THR A 154 -13.26 12.55 -6.76
CA THR A 154 -13.81 12.11 -8.01
C THR A 154 -13.16 10.80 -8.46
N LEU A 155 -13.93 10.08 -9.26
CA LEU A 155 -13.50 8.90 -9.99
C LEU A 155 -12.29 9.16 -10.93
N LYS A 156 -12.11 10.40 -11.41
CA LYS A 156 -10.95 10.80 -12.22
C LYS A 156 -9.68 10.88 -11.38
N GLU A 157 -9.77 11.40 -10.15
CA GLU A 157 -8.62 11.46 -9.23
C GLU A 157 -8.11 10.07 -8.86
N TYR A 158 -9.00 9.09 -8.62
CA TYR A 158 -8.58 7.70 -8.41
C TYR A 158 -7.85 7.10 -9.62
N LYS A 159 -8.30 7.42 -10.84
CA LYS A 159 -7.63 6.98 -12.07
C LYS A 159 -6.23 7.60 -12.21
N ALA A 160 -6.08 8.88 -11.90
CA ALA A 160 -4.79 9.57 -11.90
C ALA A 160 -3.86 8.99 -10.82
N ALA A 161 -4.39 8.75 -9.61
CA ALA A 161 -3.65 8.13 -8.52
C ALA A 161 -3.17 6.72 -8.89
N ALA A 162 -4.02 5.89 -9.51
CA ALA A 162 -3.66 4.54 -9.93
C ALA A 162 -2.49 4.53 -10.94
N ARG A 163 -2.48 5.48 -11.89
CA ARG A 163 -1.36 5.67 -12.83
C ARG A 163 -0.07 6.06 -12.10
N MET A 164 -0.16 7.02 -11.17
CA MET A 164 0.98 7.46 -10.38
C MET A 164 1.57 6.32 -9.53
N LEU A 165 0.72 5.48 -8.93
CA LEU A 165 1.15 4.33 -8.15
C LEU A 165 1.85 3.28 -9.03
N MET A 166 1.33 3.01 -10.23
CA MET A 166 2.00 2.12 -11.19
C MET A 166 3.41 2.62 -11.57
N GLU A 167 3.56 3.93 -11.77
CA GLU A 167 4.85 4.53 -12.13
C GLU A 167 5.85 4.47 -10.96
N LYS A 168 5.39 4.77 -9.74
CA LYS A 168 6.27 5.01 -8.60
C LYS A 168 6.49 3.79 -7.71
N LEU A 169 5.60 2.79 -7.75
CA LEU A 169 5.64 1.58 -6.91
C LEU A 169 5.79 0.32 -7.78
N PRO A 170 7.04 -0.09 -8.09
CA PRO A 170 7.29 -1.13 -9.10
C PRO A 170 6.77 -2.53 -8.73
N ASN A 171 6.58 -2.79 -7.44
CA ASN A 171 6.20 -4.10 -6.92
C ASN A 171 4.80 -4.08 -6.27
N TRP A 172 3.98 -3.07 -6.55
CA TRP A 172 2.62 -3.00 -6.02
C TRP A 172 1.73 -4.09 -6.61
N THR A 173 1.08 -4.88 -5.76
CA THR A 173 0.26 -6.04 -6.15
C THR A 173 -1.19 -5.96 -5.68
N SER A 174 -1.46 -5.38 -4.51
CA SER A 174 -2.81 -5.36 -3.93
C SER A 174 -3.32 -3.96 -3.59
N THR A 175 -4.63 -3.78 -3.75
CA THR A 175 -5.35 -2.55 -3.44
C THR A 175 -6.49 -2.82 -2.49
N MET A 176 -6.55 -2.08 -1.39
CA MET A 176 -7.64 -2.13 -0.43
C MET A 176 -8.48 -0.86 -0.46
N PHE A 177 -9.80 -1.01 -0.52
CA PHE A 177 -10.76 0.07 -0.45
C PHE A 177 -11.56 -0.07 0.82
N TYR A 178 -11.37 0.87 1.74
CA TYR A 178 -12.21 0.97 2.93
C TYR A 178 -13.44 1.81 2.61
N LEU A 179 -14.62 1.21 2.71
CA LEU A 179 -15.91 1.82 2.44
C LEU A 179 -16.47 2.35 3.76
N ASP A 180 -16.28 3.63 4.07
CA ASP A 180 -16.77 4.20 5.33
C ASP A 180 -18.30 4.16 5.37
N PRO A 181 -18.92 3.47 6.34
CA PRO A 181 -20.37 3.30 6.40
C PRO A 181 -21.15 4.62 6.40
N ARG A 182 -20.57 5.71 6.93
CA ARG A 182 -21.21 7.03 7.02
C ARG A 182 -21.31 7.72 5.66
N PHE A 183 -20.42 7.39 4.73
CA PHE A 183 -20.32 8.04 3.42
C PHE A 183 -20.54 7.08 2.25
N TYR A 184 -20.84 5.81 2.55
CA TYR A 184 -21.06 4.78 1.56
C TYR A 184 -22.52 4.67 1.11
N PHE A 185 -23.46 4.86 2.03
CA PHE A 185 -24.89 4.86 1.73
C PHE A 185 -25.38 6.28 1.47
N PRO A 186 -26.07 6.53 0.35
CA PRO A 186 -26.64 7.84 0.09
C PRO A 186 -27.82 8.10 1.03
N SER A 187 -28.02 9.37 1.40
CA SER A 187 -29.35 9.80 1.86
C SER A 187 -30.31 9.82 0.66
N ALA A 188 -31.62 9.71 0.91
CA ALA A 188 -32.64 9.71 -0.13
C ALA A 188 -32.58 10.93 -1.07
N ALA A 189 -31.99 12.04 -0.61
CA ALA A 189 -31.86 13.28 -1.37
C ALA A 189 -30.67 13.33 -2.34
N VAL A 190 -29.67 12.44 -2.21
CA VAL A 190 -28.37 12.59 -2.89
C VAL A 190 -27.95 11.38 -3.72
N GLY A 191 -28.71 10.29 -3.68
CA GLY A 191 -28.43 9.11 -4.49
C GLY A 191 -29.28 7.91 -4.14
N ASN A 192 -28.99 6.80 -4.81
CA ASN A 192 -29.60 5.50 -4.58
C ASN A 192 -28.53 4.41 -4.38
N LEU A 193 -28.94 3.23 -3.91
CA LEU A 193 -28.03 2.10 -3.70
C LEU A 193 -27.24 1.74 -4.97
N GLU A 194 -27.85 1.89 -6.16
CA GLU A 194 -27.17 1.67 -7.44
C GLU A 194 -25.98 2.61 -7.65
N SER A 195 -26.02 3.82 -7.11
CA SER A 195 -24.93 4.79 -7.22
C SER A 195 -23.69 4.31 -6.46
N SER A 196 -23.87 3.71 -5.27
CA SER A 196 -22.79 3.07 -4.53
C SER A 196 -22.21 1.87 -5.28
N ALA A 197 -23.09 1.03 -5.87
CA ALA A 197 -22.68 -0.11 -6.69
C ALA A 197 -21.85 0.34 -7.91
N ARG A 198 -22.28 1.40 -8.62
CA ARG A 198 -21.51 1.97 -9.74
C ARG A 198 -20.15 2.52 -9.29
N GLY A 199 -20.07 3.12 -8.10
CA GLY A 199 -18.81 3.56 -7.50
C GLY A 199 -17.83 2.40 -7.29
N ILE A 200 -18.30 1.29 -6.71
CA ILE A 200 -17.50 0.06 -6.55
C ILE A 200 -17.06 -0.49 -7.90
N TRP A 201 -18.00 -0.64 -8.83
CA TRP A 201 -17.73 -1.17 -10.17
C TRP A 201 -16.63 -0.37 -10.87
N TYR A 202 -16.70 0.96 -10.78
CA TYR A 202 -15.72 1.83 -11.41
C TYR A 202 -14.33 1.72 -10.76
N LEU A 203 -14.24 1.66 -9.42
CA LEU A 203 -12.96 1.41 -8.75
C LEU A 203 -12.40 0.03 -9.13
N ALA A 204 -13.27 -0.98 -9.20
CA ALA A 204 -12.89 -2.33 -9.57
C ALA A 204 -12.37 -2.42 -11.01
N THR A 205 -12.98 -1.69 -11.95
CA THR A 205 -12.52 -1.66 -13.34
C THR A 205 -11.20 -0.89 -13.49
N ILE A 206 -11.02 0.26 -12.84
CA ILE A 206 -9.73 0.99 -12.90
C ILE A 206 -8.58 0.12 -12.40
N PHE A 207 -8.69 -0.37 -11.17
CA PHE A 207 -7.57 -1.04 -10.52
C PHE A 207 -7.44 -2.50 -10.99
N GLY A 208 -8.55 -3.12 -11.40
CA GLY A 208 -8.56 -4.44 -12.02
C GLY A 208 -7.90 -4.45 -13.40
N ALA A 209 -8.05 -3.39 -14.20
CA ALA A 209 -7.32 -3.23 -15.46
C ALA A 209 -5.80 -3.13 -15.28
N LEU A 210 -5.33 -2.83 -14.06
CA LEU A 210 -3.91 -2.81 -13.68
C LEU A 210 -3.45 -4.16 -13.08
N HIS A 211 -4.29 -5.19 -13.16
CA HIS A 211 -4.06 -6.53 -12.61
C HIS A 211 -3.71 -6.52 -11.11
N LYS A 212 -4.37 -5.65 -10.34
CA LYS A 212 -4.21 -5.62 -8.88
C LYS A 212 -5.22 -6.50 -8.19
N ASP A 213 -4.80 -7.15 -7.11
CA ASP A 213 -5.69 -7.86 -6.21
C ASP A 213 -6.54 -6.84 -5.44
N LEU A 214 -7.86 -6.91 -5.57
CA LEU A 214 -8.77 -5.91 -5.02
C LEU A 214 -9.48 -6.44 -3.78
N HIS A 215 -9.46 -5.64 -2.72
CA HIS A 215 -10.16 -5.91 -1.48
C HIS A 215 -11.07 -4.72 -1.14
N PHE A 216 -12.37 -4.95 -0.97
CA PHE A 216 -13.32 -3.94 -0.50
C PHE A 216 -13.76 -4.30 0.91
N PHE A 217 -13.70 -3.35 1.84
CA PHE A 217 -13.98 -3.60 3.24
C PHE A 217 -14.73 -2.45 3.94
N PRO A 218 -15.84 -2.73 4.66
CA PRO A 218 -16.69 -3.90 4.47
C PRO A 218 -17.43 -3.79 3.12
N LEU A 219 -17.47 -4.88 2.34
CA LEU A 219 -18.31 -4.94 1.14
C LEU A 219 -19.70 -5.50 1.51
N PRO A 220 -20.78 -4.71 1.42
CA PRO A 220 -22.12 -5.21 1.69
C PRO A 220 -22.49 -6.34 0.74
N SER A 221 -23.17 -7.37 1.26
CA SER A 221 -23.57 -8.57 0.50
C SER A 221 -24.33 -8.23 -0.78
N MET A 222 -25.21 -7.24 -0.72
CA MET A 222 -25.99 -6.75 -1.86
C MET A 222 -25.14 -6.30 -3.05
N HIS A 223 -23.89 -5.85 -2.85
CA HIS A 223 -23.01 -5.39 -3.93
C HIS A 223 -21.92 -6.39 -4.31
N ARG A 224 -21.96 -7.65 -3.82
CA ARG A 224 -21.01 -8.68 -4.23
C ARG A 224 -21.05 -8.96 -5.73
N HIS A 225 -22.24 -8.96 -6.32
CA HIS A 225 -22.44 -9.18 -7.76
C HIS A 225 -21.64 -8.20 -8.64
N VAL A 226 -21.46 -6.96 -8.15
CA VAL A 226 -20.72 -5.90 -8.85
C VAL A 226 -19.28 -6.31 -9.15
N MET A 227 -18.66 -7.06 -8.23
CA MET A 227 -17.29 -7.54 -8.40
C MET A 227 -17.19 -8.58 -9.50
N ASP A 228 -18.19 -9.44 -9.65
CA ASP A 228 -18.25 -10.44 -10.71
C ASP A 228 -18.48 -9.76 -12.06
N ASP A 229 -19.33 -8.74 -12.11
CA ASP A 229 -19.59 -7.97 -13.33
C ASP A 229 -18.35 -7.18 -13.78
N ALA A 230 -17.62 -6.57 -12.85
CA ALA A 230 -16.35 -5.91 -13.16
C ALA A 230 -15.33 -6.91 -13.73
N LYS A 231 -15.19 -8.10 -13.15
CA LYS A 231 -14.31 -9.16 -13.66
C LYS A 231 -14.70 -9.61 -15.07
N LYS A 232 -15.98 -9.82 -15.34
CA LYS A 232 -16.48 -10.19 -16.68
C LYS A 232 -16.16 -9.11 -17.71
N SER A 233 -16.36 -7.84 -17.37
CA SER A 233 -16.05 -6.72 -18.27
C SER A 233 -14.57 -6.70 -18.65
N LEU A 234 -13.66 -6.86 -17.66
CA LEU A 234 -12.22 -6.89 -17.90
C LEU A 234 -11.78 -8.07 -18.77
N GLN A 235 -12.40 -9.25 -18.58
CA GLN A 235 -12.16 -10.42 -19.42
C GLN A 235 -12.64 -10.20 -20.86
N ALA A 236 -13.79 -9.57 -21.04
CA ALA A 236 -14.33 -9.25 -22.37
C ALA A 236 -13.44 -8.26 -23.13
N GLU A 237 -12.93 -7.21 -22.47
CA GLU A 237 -11.99 -6.25 -23.06
C GLU A 237 -10.67 -6.91 -23.46
N THR A 238 -10.16 -7.82 -22.64
CA THR A 238 -8.92 -8.57 -22.92
C THR A 238 -9.10 -9.44 -24.17
N ARG A 239 -10.23 -10.17 -24.27
CA ARG A 239 -10.56 -10.99 -25.45
C ARG A 239 -10.71 -10.13 -26.71
N ALA A 240 -11.44 -9.02 -26.62
CA ALA A 240 -11.64 -8.12 -27.76
C ALA A 240 -10.32 -7.49 -28.27
N SER A 241 -9.39 -7.19 -27.36
CA SER A 241 -8.06 -6.67 -27.70
C SER A 241 -7.18 -7.73 -28.38
N GLN A 242 -7.23 -8.98 -27.90
CA GLN A 242 -6.54 -10.10 -28.53
C GLN A 242 -7.07 -10.40 -29.94
N THR A 243 -8.40 -10.35 -30.14
CA THR A 243 -9.00 -10.52 -31.46
C THR A 243 -8.60 -9.42 -32.43
N LYS A 244 -8.51 -8.16 -31.99
CA LYS A 244 -8.03 -7.05 -32.83
C LYS A 244 -6.56 -7.18 -33.23
N LEU A 245 -5.71 -7.71 -32.36
CA LEU A 245 -4.29 -7.98 -32.64
C LEU A 245 -4.08 -9.19 -33.55
N ALA A 246 -5.03 -10.14 -33.61
CA ALA A 246 -4.95 -11.31 -34.47
C ALA A 246 -5.46 -11.08 -35.90
N ILE A 247 -6.13 -9.96 -36.16
CA ILE A 247 -6.72 -9.58 -37.46
C ILE A 247 -5.87 -8.49 -38.16
N ALA A 248 -4.89 -7.91 -37.45
CA ALA A 248 -3.90 -6.97 -38.00
C ALA A 248 -2.62 -7.70 -38.40
#